data_AF-A0A957FZN2-F1
#
_entry.id   AF-A0A957FZN2-F1
#
_cell.length_a   1.000
_cell.length_b   1.000
_cell.length_c   1.000
_cell.angle_alpha   90.00
_cell.angle_beta   90.00
_cell.angle_gamma   90.00
#
_symmetry.space_group_name_H-M   'P 1'
#
loop_
_entity.id
_entity.type
_entity.pdbx_description
1 polymer ?
#
loop_
_entity_poly.entity_id
_entity_poly.type
_entity_poly.pdbx_seq_one_letter_code
_entity_poly.pdbx_strand_id
1 'polypeptide(L)'
;MTNPAIVVMAYNRPAAVARLLHSLATATIAPDTPLIISLDNSPTQPEVRRLVEAFAWPHGPKHIQAWARHLGLVEHYLACGDLTATYGAIVLLEDDLVVARPFQQFARQALARYQVDSTIAGISLNALWFNGYTHYRFTPLLDAGDTFFLQVPWYQGQVLWPEAWQPFRAWLAAGHGTIQPQDPIHPVFQTFAEDEWLPAYTKYLATTGRYFVFPRHSFCTNFGDAGTHFSRATPFFQVPLQQHKNEFVLLEMAASIAIYDSFFELAPTVLKRLAPHLQELDLTLDVHVTKPAHLLQTEWVVTSQPAQQTLYSVTLQQRPIEANLFEVALMQMGAGLAVARQETVRRDRWADWQRTYRLDRYYRRERPAGRLARLLGRFWR
;
A
#
# COMPACT_ATOMS: atom_id res chain seq x y z
N MET A 1 -15.96 15.47 -16.57
CA MET A 1 -15.21 14.68 -15.57
C MET A 1 -15.90 14.87 -14.24
N THR A 2 -16.32 13.79 -13.60
CA THR A 2 -16.91 13.82 -12.25
C THR A 2 -15.85 14.24 -11.23
N ASN A 3 -16.20 15.13 -10.31
CA ASN A 3 -15.32 15.54 -9.21
C ASN A 3 -15.62 14.60 -8.03
N PRO A 4 -14.66 13.80 -7.55
CA PRO A 4 -14.92 12.95 -6.40
C PRO A 4 -15.20 13.82 -5.17
N ALA A 5 -16.24 13.47 -4.42
CA ALA A 5 -16.52 14.14 -3.15
C ALA A 5 -15.39 13.87 -2.16
N ILE A 6 -15.06 14.82 -1.30
CA ILE A 6 -14.02 14.64 -0.28
C ILE A 6 -14.70 14.21 1.01
N VAL A 7 -14.29 13.07 1.55
CA VAL A 7 -14.79 12.51 2.80
C VAL A 7 -13.66 12.55 3.82
N VAL A 8 -13.86 13.28 4.91
CA VAL A 8 -12.97 13.29 6.06
C VAL A 8 -13.54 12.38 7.13
N MET A 9 -12.82 11.30 7.46
CA MET A 9 -13.12 10.38 8.55
C MET A 9 -12.41 10.88 9.81
N ALA A 10 -13.16 11.44 10.75
CA ALA A 10 -12.61 12.07 11.95
C ALA A 10 -13.22 11.53 13.25
N TYR A 11 -12.39 11.53 14.29
CA TYR A 11 -12.80 11.13 15.64
C TYR A 11 -12.55 12.29 16.62
N ASN A 12 -11.62 12.16 17.58
CA ASN A 12 -11.46 13.10 18.68
C ASN A 12 -10.08 13.78 18.74
N ARG A 13 -9.49 14.10 17.59
CA ARG A 13 -8.16 14.72 17.46
C ARG A 13 -8.24 16.15 16.88
N PRO A 14 -8.58 17.18 17.67
CA PRO A 14 -8.84 18.54 17.15
C PRO A 14 -7.66 19.15 16.38
N ALA A 15 -6.41 18.99 16.87
CA ALA A 15 -5.23 19.50 16.17
C ALA A 15 -4.99 18.81 14.82
N ALA A 16 -5.23 17.49 14.74
CA ALA A 16 -5.10 16.72 13.52
C ALA A 16 -6.14 17.15 12.48
N VAL A 17 -7.42 17.20 12.90
CA VAL A 17 -8.53 17.67 12.07
C VAL A 17 -8.29 19.11 11.58
N ALA A 18 -7.85 20.02 12.47
CA ALA A 18 -7.52 21.39 12.10
C ALA A 18 -6.49 21.45 10.96
N ARG A 19 -5.43 20.64 11.07
CA ARG A 19 -4.33 20.58 10.12
C ARG A 19 -4.79 20.01 8.78
N LEU A 20 -5.59 18.94 8.78
CA LEU A 20 -6.18 18.39 7.57
C LEU A 20 -7.09 19.41 6.87
N LEU A 21 -8.04 20.01 7.59
CA LEU A 21 -8.97 20.99 7.03
C LEU A 21 -8.24 22.23 6.48
N HIS A 22 -7.19 22.69 7.15
CA HIS A 22 -6.34 23.77 6.64
C HIS A 22 -5.64 23.37 5.32
N SER A 23 -5.12 22.15 5.23
CA SER A 23 -4.52 21.67 3.98
C SER A 23 -5.54 21.53 2.84
N LEU A 24 -6.77 21.12 3.15
CA LEU A 24 -7.86 21.06 2.18
C LEU A 24 -8.27 22.46 1.69
N ALA A 25 -8.38 23.44 2.58
CA ALA A 25 -8.75 24.82 2.23
C ALA A 25 -7.71 25.54 1.35
N THR A 26 -6.45 25.07 1.36
CA THR A 26 -5.34 25.66 0.59
C THR A 26 -4.97 24.84 -0.65
N ALA A 27 -5.62 23.70 -0.86
CA ALA A 27 -5.41 22.86 -2.02
C ALA A 27 -6.11 23.40 -3.27
N THR A 28 -5.67 22.94 -4.44
CA THR A 28 -6.32 23.26 -5.72
C THR A 28 -7.45 22.27 -5.95
N ILE A 29 -8.67 22.73 -5.67
CA ILE A 29 -9.89 21.91 -5.70
C ILE A 29 -10.88 22.53 -6.68
N ALA A 30 -11.47 21.67 -7.51
CA ALA A 30 -12.47 22.05 -8.48
C ALA A 30 -13.71 22.64 -7.78
N PRO A 31 -14.37 23.65 -8.37
CA PRO A 31 -15.64 24.15 -7.87
C PRO A 31 -16.69 23.05 -7.74
N ASP A 32 -17.68 23.31 -6.88
CA ASP A 32 -18.80 22.41 -6.56
C ASP A 32 -18.38 21.02 -6.04
N THR A 33 -17.17 20.88 -5.50
CA THR A 33 -16.71 19.64 -4.85
C THR A 33 -17.35 19.52 -3.47
N PRO A 34 -18.18 18.49 -3.19
CA PRO A 34 -18.72 18.29 -1.86
C PRO A 34 -17.64 17.91 -0.84
N LEU A 35 -17.73 18.47 0.36
CA LEU A 35 -16.97 18.02 1.53
C LEU A 35 -17.92 17.38 2.54
N ILE A 36 -17.68 16.13 2.87
CA ILE A 36 -18.37 15.38 3.90
C ILE A 36 -17.40 15.16 5.05
N ILE A 37 -17.76 15.63 6.23
CA ILE A 37 -16.99 15.38 7.46
C ILE A 37 -17.79 14.38 8.29
N SER A 38 -17.34 13.13 8.30
CA SER A 38 -17.95 12.03 9.03
C SER A 38 -17.30 11.96 10.42
N LEU A 39 -18.06 12.28 11.45
CA LEU A 39 -17.62 12.30 12.84
C LEU A 39 -18.11 11.05 13.57
N ASP A 40 -17.18 10.17 13.95
CA ASP A 40 -17.50 9.07 14.86
C ASP A 40 -17.77 9.63 16.27
N ASN A 41 -18.81 9.11 16.93
CA ASN A 41 -19.30 9.67 18.18
C ASN A 41 -18.29 9.45 19.30
N SER A 42 -17.99 10.51 20.05
CA SER A 42 -17.20 10.42 21.28
C SER A 42 -17.74 11.37 22.35
N PRO A 43 -17.80 10.97 23.62
CA PRO A 43 -18.12 11.87 24.74
C PRO A 43 -17.16 13.08 24.85
N THR A 44 -15.96 12.98 24.28
CA THR A 44 -14.89 13.99 24.37
C THR A 44 -14.68 14.80 23.08
N GLN A 45 -15.70 14.92 22.22
CA GLN A 45 -15.61 15.58 20.90
C GLN A 45 -16.11 17.05 20.79
N PRO A 46 -16.43 17.84 21.84
CA PRO A 46 -17.05 19.16 21.65
C PRO A 46 -16.14 20.16 20.92
N GLU A 47 -14.82 20.00 21.01
CA GLU A 47 -13.87 20.84 20.29
C GLU A 47 -13.83 20.52 18.79
N VAL A 48 -13.73 19.24 18.42
CA VAL A 48 -13.75 18.82 17.01
C VAL A 48 -15.08 19.23 16.36
N ARG A 49 -16.22 19.04 17.05
CA ARG A 49 -17.53 19.43 16.54
C ARG A 49 -17.59 20.94 16.23
N ARG A 50 -17.19 21.79 17.19
CA ARG A 50 -17.12 23.25 16.98
C ARG A 50 -16.21 23.62 15.82
N LEU A 51 -15.05 22.96 15.72
CA LEU A 51 -14.07 23.20 14.67
C LEU A 51 -14.65 22.89 13.27
N VAL A 52 -15.30 21.73 13.10
CA VAL A 52 -15.86 21.34 11.79
C VAL A 52 -17.10 22.16 11.42
N GLU A 53 -17.89 22.58 12.41
CA GLU A 53 -19.04 23.48 12.22
C GLU A 53 -18.58 24.86 11.75
N ALA A 54 -17.57 25.42 12.41
CA ALA A 54 -17.00 26.73 12.09
C ALA A 54 -16.20 26.76 10.78
N PHE A 55 -15.66 25.62 10.35
CA PHE A 55 -14.85 25.54 9.12
C PHE A 55 -15.66 25.92 7.88
N ALA A 56 -15.25 26.99 7.19
CA ALA A 56 -15.85 27.40 5.92
C ALA A 56 -15.23 26.59 4.78
N TRP A 57 -16.07 25.91 3.99
CA TRP A 57 -15.64 25.19 2.81
C TRP A 57 -15.83 26.06 1.55
N PRO A 58 -14.75 26.51 0.89
CA PRO A 58 -14.87 27.46 -0.21
C PRO A 58 -15.10 26.81 -1.58
N HIS A 59 -15.07 25.48 -1.68
CA HIS A 59 -15.08 24.77 -2.97
C HIS A 59 -16.39 24.05 -3.31
N GLY A 60 -17.45 24.17 -2.49
CA GLY A 60 -18.73 23.51 -2.74
C GLY A 60 -19.59 23.35 -1.48
N PRO A 61 -20.55 22.41 -1.47
CA PRO A 61 -21.37 22.15 -0.29
C PRO A 61 -20.56 21.42 0.81
N LYS A 62 -20.85 21.77 2.08
CA LYS A 62 -20.29 21.11 3.27
C LYS A 62 -21.38 20.34 3.99
N HIS A 63 -21.15 19.06 4.26
CA HIS A 63 -22.03 18.20 5.03
C HIS A 63 -21.28 17.65 6.25
N ILE A 64 -21.89 17.73 7.43
CA ILE A 64 -21.36 17.13 8.65
C ILE A 64 -22.26 15.94 8.97
N GLN A 65 -21.67 14.75 8.97
CA GLN A 65 -22.36 13.51 9.33
C GLN A 65 -21.83 13.06 10.69
N ALA A 66 -22.56 13.41 11.76
CA ALA A 66 -22.24 12.98 13.11
C ALA A 66 -23.03 11.70 13.45
N TRP A 67 -22.31 10.64 13.84
CA TRP A 67 -22.93 9.37 14.21
C TRP A 67 -23.55 9.44 15.61
N ALA A 68 -24.67 8.76 15.82
CA ALA A 68 -25.36 8.76 17.12
C ALA A 68 -24.67 7.87 18.17
N ARG A 69 -23.93 6.84 17.72
CA ARG A 69 -23.15 5.93 18.56
C ARG A 69 -21.72 5.87 18.07
N HIS A 70 -20.81 5.41 18.93
CA HIS A 70 -19.44 5.11 18.54
C HIS A 70 -19.45 3.88 17.62
N LEU A 71 -19.00 4.05 16.38
CA LEU A 71 -18.87 3.00 15.37
C LEU A 71 -17.55 2.23 15.55
N GLY A 72 -16.47 2.93 15.93
CA GLY A 72 -15.12 2.38 15.88
C GLY A 72 -14.55 2.37 14.46
N LEU A 73 -13.27 2.03 14.35
CA LEU A 73 -12.48 2.23 13.11
C LEU A 73 -13.08 1.52 11.89
N VAL A 74 -13.33 0.21 11.99
CA VAL A 74 -13.77 -0.60 10.85
C VAL A 74 -15.16 -0.17 10.39
N GLU A 75 -16.13 -0.08 11.30
CA GLU A 75 -17.49 0.30 10.91
C GLU A 75 -17.54 1.74 10.37
N HIS A 76 -16.76 2.66 10.95
CA HIS A 76 -16.68 4.04 10.45
C HIS A 76 -16.05 4.12 9.06
N TYR A 77 -14.95 3.38 8.82
CA TYR A 77 -14.32 3.27 7.49
C TYR A 77 -15.31 2.73 6.46
N LEU A 78 -16.00 1.63 6.80
CA LEU A 78 -16.97 1.01 5.91
C LEU A 78 -18.14 1.95 5.60
N ALA A 79 -18.67 2.64 6.61
CA ALA A 79 -19.76 3.60 6.42
C ALA A 79 -19.32 4.82 5.59
N CYS A 80 -18.06 5.26 5.72
CA CYS A 80 -17.52 6.31 4.87
C CYS A 80 -17.35 5.86 3.42
N GLY A 81 -16.89 4.63 3.18
CA GLY A 81 -16.83 4.06 1.83
C GLY A 81 -18.21 3.87 1.19
N ASP A 82 -19.23 3.55 1.98
CA ASP A 82 -20.62 3.39 1.51
C ASP A 82 -21.21 4.70 0.93
N LEU A 83 -20.59 5.86 1.24
CA LEU A 83 -20.93 7.14 0.60
C LEU A 83 -20.69 7.15 -0.91
N THR A 84 -19.94 6.19 -1.45
CA THR A 84 -19.83 6.00 -2.90
C THR A 84 -21.19 5.81 -3.57
N ALA A 85 -22.16 5.18 -2.90
CA ALA A 85 -23.52 5.02 -3.43
C ALA A 85 -24.26 6.36 -3.61
N THR A 86 -23.95 7.36 -2.79
CA THR A 86 -24.60 8.68 -2.80
C THR A 86 -23.85 9.68 -3.68
N TYR A 87 -22.53 9.70 -3.61
CA TYR A 87 -21.69 10.72 -4.25
C TYR A 87 -20.94 10.22 -5.49
N GLY A 88 -21.09 8.95 -5.86
CA GLY A 88 -20.28 8.31 -6.89
C GLY A 88 -18.86 8.09 -6.39
N ALA A 89 -17.88 8.76 -6.99
CA ALA A 89 -16.51 8.66 -6.53
C ALA A 89 -16.25 9.54 -5.31
N ILE A 90 -15.42 9.06 -4.38
CA ILE A 90 -15.00 9.78 -3.18
C ILE A 90 -13.47 9.77 -3.04
N VAL A 91 -12.94 10.79 -2.39
CA VAL A 91 -11.60 10.81 -1.80
C VAL A 91 -11.78 10.71 -0.28
N LEU A 92 -11.41 9.57 0.30
CA LEU A 92 -11.48 9.29 1.73
C LEU A 92 -10.14 9.62 2.41
N LEU A 93 -10.19 10.47 3.44
CA LEU A 93 -9.04 10.95 4.19
C LEU A 93 -9.26 10.74 5.69
N GLU A 94 -8.28 10.15 6.38
CA GLU A 94 -8.26 10.07 7.84
C GLU A 94 -7.80 11.41 8.45
N ASP A 95 -8.23 11.71 9.68
CA ASP A 95 -8.00 12.99 10.36
C ASP A 95 -6.53 13.35 10.62
N ASP A 96 -5.61 12.39 10.58
CA ASP A 96 -4.17 12.59 10.81
C ASP A 96 -3.37 12.86 9.53
N LEU A 97 -4.05 12.95 8.38
CA LEU A 97 -3.44 13.25 7.09
C LEU A 97 -3.30 14.75 6.82
N VAL A 98 -2.42 15.06 5.87
CA VAL A 98 -2.34 16.35 5.16
C VAL A 98 -2.26 16.04 3.68
N VAL A 99 -2.95 16.83 2.86
CA VAL A 99 -2.93 16.68 1.40
C VAL A 99 -1.98 17.65 0.71
N ALA A 100 -1.43 17.24 -0.42
CA ALA A 100 -0.69 18.11 -1.32
C ALA A 100 -1.63 19.03 -2.10
N ARG A 101 -1.14 20.20 -2.55
CA ARG A 101 -1.98 21.13 -3.32
C ARG A 101 -2.69 20.50 -4.53
N PRO A 102 -2.05 19.67 -5.37
CA PRO A 102 -2.70 19.06 -6.54
C PRO A 102 -3.37 17.70 -6.25
N PHE A 103 -3.63 17.31 -4.99
CA PHE A 103 -4.13 15.96 -4.69
C PHE A 103 -5.41 15.59 -5.45
N GLN A 104 -6.37 16.52 -5.56
CA GLN A 104 -7.63 16.26 -6.25
C GLN A 104 -7.42 16.14 -7.77
N GLN A 105 -6.43 16.84 -8.32
CA GLN A 105 -6.09 16.75 -9.73
C GLN A 105 -5.54 15.36 -10.08
N PHE A 106 -4.68 14.80 -9.22
CA PHE A 106 -4.24 13.41 -9.34
C PHE A 106 -5.44 12.45 -9.21
N ALA A 107 -6.25 12.61 -8.17
CA ALA A 107 -7.42 11.75 -7.92
C ALA A 107 -8.37 11.70 -9.12
N ARG A 108 -8.66 12.86 -9.75
CA ARG A 108 -9.55 12.95 -10.92
C ARG A 108 -8.98 12.26 -12.16
N GLN A 109 -7.70 12.47 -12.45
CA GLN A 109 -7.05 11.82 -13.61
C GLN A 109 -6.90 10.31 -13.40
N ALA A 110 -6.48 9.89 -12.20
CA ALA A 110 -6.37 8.48 -11.84
C ALA A 110 -7.73 7.78 -11.88
N LEU A 111 -8.78 8.38 -11.31
CA LEU A 111 -10.14 7.87 -11.41
C LEU A 111 -10.59 7.74 -12.86
N ALA A 112 -10.42 8.79 -13.67
CA ALA A 112 -10.80 8.76 -15.09
C ALA A 112 -10.11 7.63 -15.86
N ARG A 113 -8.85 7.32 -15.50
CA ARG A 113 -8.07 6.25 -16.11
C ARG A 113 -8.51 4.84 -15.68
N TYR A 114 -8.72 4.65 -14.38
CA TYR A 114 -8.79 3.32 -13.78
C TYR A 114 -10.21 2.86 -13.43
N GLN A 115 -11.19 3.75 -13.35
CA GLN A 115 -12.57 3.37 -12.99
C GLN A 115 -13.21 2.38 -13.98
N VAL A 116 -12.70 2.32 -15.21
CA VAL A 116 -13.17 1.40 -16.27
C VAL A 116 -12.52 0.01 -16.19
N ASP A 117 -11.46 -0.15 -15.40
CA ASP A 117 -10.73 -1.41 -15.27
C ASP A 117 -11.23 -2.16 -14.03
N SER A 118 -11.97 -3.25 -14.25
CA SER A 118 -12.53 -4.07 -13.18
C SER A 118 -11.48 -4.80 -12.34
N THR A 119 -10.22 -4.82 -12.77
CA THR A 119 -9.12 -5.36 -11.95
C THR A 119 -8.65 -4.36 -10.90
N ILE A 120 -9.07 -3.10 -10.97
CA ILE A 120 -8.69 -2.06 -10.02
C ILE A 120 -9.78 -1.88 -8.97
N ALA A 121 -9.38 -1.88 -7.70
CA ALA A 121 -10.29 -1.84 -6.56
C ALA A 121 -10.11 -0.60 -5.66
N GLY A 122 -9.25 0.33 -6.07
CA GLY A 122 -9.03 1.58 -5.37
C GLY A 122 -7.73 2.24 -5.80
N ILE A 123 -7.56 3.51 -5.44
CA ILE A 123 -6.36 4.30 -5.73
C ILE A 123 -5.87 4.91 -4.42
N SER A 124 -4.60 4.73 -4.09
CA SER A 124 -3.93 5.40 -2.99
C SER A 124 -3.57 6.83 -3.38
N LEU A 125 -3.59 7.76 -2.42
CA LEU A 125 -2.96 9.08 -2.56
C LEU A 125 -1.55 9.09 -1.98
N ASN A 126 -1.13 8.04 -1.30
CA ASN A 126 0.18 7.92 -0.69
C ASN A 126 1.18 7.16 -1.57
N ALA A 127 2.41 7.66 -1.63
CA ALA A 127 3.52 6.93 -2.23
C ALA A 127 4.17 5.99 -1.21
N LEU A 128 3.98 4.69 -1.42
CA LEU A 128 4.50 3.65 -0.55
C LEU A 128 6.02 3.50 -0.72
N TRP A 129 6.75 3.60 0.39
CA TRP A 129 8.23 3.63 0.38
C TRP A 129 8.88 2.44 1.09
N PHE A 130 8.10 1.60 1.76
CA PHE A 130 8.59 0.44 2.51
C PHE A 130 7.69 -0.79 2.30
N ASN A 131 8.28 -1.97 2.47
CA ASN A 131 7.55 -3.23 2.49
C ASN A 131 6.98 -3.44 3.89
N GLY A 132 5.65 -3.59 3.99
CA GLY A 132 4.92 -3.68 5.25
C GLY A 132 5.27 -4.89 6.12
N TYR A 133 5.91 -5.92 5.57
CA TYR A 133 6.25 -7.15 6.27
C TYR A 133 7.72 -7.20 6.73
N THR A 134 8.62 -6.68 5.90
CA THR A 134 10.07 -6.73 6.16
C THR A 134 10.65 -5.41 6.67
N HIS A 135 9.89 -4.31 6.53
CA HIS A 135 10.34 -2.94 6.78
C HIS A 135 11.55 -2.50 5.94
N TYR A 136 11.95 -3.28 4.94
CA TYR A 136 12.91 -2.85 3.96
C TYR A 136 12.32 -1.77 3.06
N ARG A 137 13.18 -0.93 2.50
CA ARG A 137 12.77 0.08 1.53
C ARG A 137 12.15 -0.63 0.32
N PHE A 138 10.91 -0.29 0.02
CA PHE A 138 10.25 -0.69 -1.21
C PHE A 138 10.48 0.40 -2.25
N THR A 139 10.83 0.00 -3.47
CA THR A 139 11.03 0.92 -4.58
C THR A 139 10.47 0.24 -5.81
N PRO A 140 9.28 0.65 -6.29
CA PRO A 140 8.68 0.02 -7.46
C PRO A 140 9.57 0.27 -8.69
N LEU A 141 9.57 -0.67 -9.64
CA LEU A 141 10.24 -0.54 -10.93
C LEU A 141 9.73 0.70 -11.64
N LEU A 142 10.63 1.42 -12.32
CA LEU A 142 10.30 2.65 -13.02
C LEU A 142 9.96 2.34 -14.48
N ASP A 143 8.74 2.69 -14.89
CA ASP A 143 8.33 2.78 -16.29
C ASP A 143 8.00 4.24 -16.65
N ALA A 144 7.42 4.47 -17.83
CA ALA A 144 6.97 5.79 -18.26
C ALA A 144 5.80 6.34 -17.41
N GLY A 145 5.18 5.52 -16.56
CA GLY A 145 4.01 5.87 -15.79
C GLY A 145 4.34 6.51 -14.43
N ASP A 146 3.38 7.29 -13.93
CA ASP A 146 3.42 7.92 -12.60
C ASP A 146 2.87 7.04 -11.48
N THR A 147 2.43 5.82 -11.82
CA THR A 147 1.75 4.89 -10.92
C THR A 147 2.36 3.48 -10.99
N PHE A 148 2.03 2.67 -9.99
CA PHE A 148 2.27 1.23 -9.94
C PHE A 148 1.08 0.51 -9.31
N PHE A 149 1.05 -0.82 -9.36
CA PHE A 149 -0.07 -1.66 -8.94
C PHE A 149 0.38 -2.63 -7.85
N LEU A 150 -0.41 -2.77 -6.79
CA LEU A 150 -0.10 -3.64 -5.65
C LEU A 150 -1.38 -4.28 -5.10
N GLN A 151 -1.36 -5.56 -4.73
CA GLN A 151 -2.52 -6.24 -4.13
C GLN A 151 -2.63 -6.02 -2.61
N VAL A 152 -2.13 -4.90 -2.11
CA VAL A 152 -2.25 -4.47 -0.71
C VAL A 152 -2.86 -3.07 -0.75
N PRO A 153 -4.02 -2.82 -0.10
CA PRO A 153 -4.58 -1.48 -0.03
C PRO A 153 -3.75 -0.63 0.93
N TRP A 154 -4.03 0.66 0.99
CA TRP A 154 -3.31 1.56 1.90
C TRP A 154 -4.26 2.50 2.62
N TYR A 155 -3.99 2.71 3.90
CA TYR A 155 -4.83 3.49 4.82
C TYR A 155 -4.75 4.99 4.52
N GLN A 156 -3.63 5.48 4.01
CA GLN A 156 -3.37 6.90 3.84
C GLN A 156 -3.94 7.44 2.53
N GLY A 157 -5.17 7.94 2.60
CA GLY A 157 -5.84 8.63 1.50
C GLY A 157 -6.21 7.70 0.36
N GLN A 158 -7.50 7.55 0.10
CA GLN A 158 -8.02 6.58 -0.86
C GLN A 158 -9.00 7.25 -1.81
N VAL A 159 -8.96 6.90 -3.10
CA VAL A 159 -10.02 7.21 -4.05
C VAL A 159 -10.80 5.93 -4.30
N LEU A 160 -12.11 5.99 -4.01
CA LEU A 160 -13.04 4.88 -4.12
C LEU A 160 -14.23 5.31 -4.98
N TRP A 161 -14.85 4.37 -5.68
CA TRP A 161 -16.05 4.59 -6.50
C TRP A 161 -16.93 3.33 -6.43
N PRO A 162 -18.21 3.39 -6.83
CA PRO A 162 -19.16 2.30 -6.59
C PRO A 162 -18.67 0.95 -7.11
N GLU A 163 -18.14 0.91 -8.31
CA GLU A 163 -17.69 -0.31 -9.00
C GLU A 163 -16.43 -0.92 -8.37
N ALA A 164 -15.64 -0.15 -7.62
CA ALA A 164 -14.52 -0.65 -6.83
C ALA A 164 -14.93 -1.06 -5.40
N TRP A 165 -15.84 -0.28 -4.79
CA TRP A 165 -16.19 -0.41 -3.38
C TRP A 165 -17.28 -1.45 -3.11
N GLN A 166 -18.38 -1.41 -3.86
CA GLN A 166 -19.53 -2.29 -3.64
C GLN A 166 -19.19 -3.78 -3.75
N PRO A 167 -18.34 -4.23 -4.69
CA PRO A 167 -17.92 -5.64 -4.73
C PRO A 167 -17.14 -6.07 -3.48
N PHE A 168 -16.28 -5.21 -2.92
CA PHE A 168 -15.61 -5.47 -1.65
C PHE A 168 -16.62 -5.57 -0.50
N ARG A 169 -17.61 -4.67 -0.45
CA ARG A 169 -18.67 -4.72 0.57
C ARG A 169 -19.52 -5.97 0.49
N ALA A 170 -19.93 -6.38 -0.70
CA ALA A 170 -20.67 -7.62 -0.91
C ALA A 170 -19.84 -8.84 -0.52
N TRP A 171 -18.56 -8.88 -0.91
CA TRP A 171 -17.63 -9.95 -0.55
C TRP A 171 -17.43 -10.05 0.98
N LEU A 172 -17.31 -8.91 1.67
CA LEU A 172 -17.19 -8.87 3.12
C LEU A 172 -18.48 -9.34 3.81
N ALA A 173 -19.64 -8.89 3.33
CA ALA A 173 -20.95 -9.29 3.86
C ALA A 173 -21.25 -10.79 3.67
N ALA A 174 -20.67 -11.42 2.65
CA ALA A 174 -20.73 -12.87 2.44
C ALA A 174 -19.87 -13.69 3.41
N GLY A 175 -19.19 -13.04 4.38
CA GLY A 175 -18.42 -13.70 5.43
C GLY A 175 -16.99 -14.07 5.01
N HIS A 176 -16.47 -13.53 3.90
CA HIS A 176 -15.13 -13.87 3.41
C HIS A 176 -14.00 -13.11 4.12
N GLY A 177 -14.32 -12.13 4.98
CA GLY A 177 -13.34 -11.27 5.65
C GLY A 177 -12.44 -11.97 6.67
N THR A 178 -12.85 -13.13 7.21
CA THR A 178 -12.05 -13.87 8.18
C THR A 178 -10.76 -14.40 7.55
N ILE A 179 -9.62 -14.12 8.17
CA ILE A 179 -8.30 -14.55 7.69
C ILE A 179 -8.05 -16.00 8.06
N GLN A 180 -7.53 -16.77 7.10
CA GLN A 180 -7.23 -18.19 7.20
C GLN A 180 -5.78 -18.46 6.77
N PRO A 181 -5.11 -19.49 7.33
CA PRO A 181 -3.70 -19.76 7.03
C PRO A 181 -3.37 -20.01 5.57
N GLN A 182 -4.33 -20.50 4.79
CA GLN A 182 -4.20 -20.78 3.35
C GLN A 182 -4.45 -19.58 2.44
N ASP A 183 -4.86 -18.44 3.01
CA ASP A 183 -5.13 -17.25 2.21
C ASP A 183 -3.84 -16.77 1.52
N PRO A 184 -3.94 -16.25 0.28
CA PRO A 184 -2.78 -15.80 -0.48
C PRO A 184 -2.27 -14.42 -0.01
N ILE A 185 -2.04 -14.27 1.29
CA ILE A 185 -1.59 -13.04 1.95
C ILE A 185 -0.56 -13.37 3.03
N HIS A 186 0.16 -12.35 3.50
CA HIS A 186 1.18 -12.56 4.52
C HIS A 186 0.60 -13.06 5.86
N PRO A 187 1.19 -14.08 6.52
CA PRO A 187 0.68 -14.63 7.79
C PRO A 187 0.57 -13.64 8.94
N VAL A 188 1.32 -12.53 8.90
CA VAL A 188 1.22 -11.46 9.91
C VAL A 188 -0.21 -10.95 10.05
N PHE A 189 -1.02 -11.00 8.99
CA PHE A 189 -2.40 -10.54 9.05
C PHE A 189 -3.30 -11.39 9.97
N GLN A 190 -2.87 -12.60 10.35
CA GLN A 190 -3.57 -13.41 11.36
C GLN A 190 -3.37 -12.88 12.79
N THR A 191 -2.38 -12.02 13.00
CA THR A 191 -2.08 -11.43 14.32
C THR A 191 -2.72 -10.05 14.51
N PHE A 192 -3.40 -9.54 13.48
CA PHE A 192 -4.10 -8.25 13.56
C PHE A 192 -5.36 -8.42 14.40
N ALA A 193 -5.76 -7.36 15.09
CA ALA A 193 -6.99 -7.35 15.86
C ALA A 193 -8.21 -7.37 14.93
N GLU A 194 -9.37 -7.76 15.46
CA GLU A 194 -10.62 -7.83 14.69
C GLU A 194 -11.12 -6.45 14.23
N ASP A 195 -10.64 -5.37 14.85
CA ASP A 195 -10.94 -3.97 14.51
C ASP A 195 -10.00 -3.39 13.44
N GLU A 196 -9.52 -4.23 12.52
CA GLU A 196 -8.66 -3.86 11.40
C GLU A 196 -9.29 -4.24 10.05
N TRP A 197 -9.44 -3.28 9.14
CA TRP A 197 -10.01 -3.54 7.81
C TRP A 197 -8.96 -3.96 6.77
N LEU A 198 -7.69 -3.61 6.99
CA LEU A 198 -6.59 -3.84 6.05
C LEU A 198 -6.37 -5.33 5.71
N PRO A 199 -6.41 -6.28 6.67
CA PRO A 199 -6.29 -7.71 6.38
C PRO A 199 -7.37 -8.21 5.40
N ALA A 200 -8.64 -7.91 5.70
CA ALA A 200 -9.78 -8.36 4.91
C ALA A 200 -9.74 -7.79 3.48
N TYR A 201 -9.39 -6.51 3.35
CA TYR A 201 -9.27 -5.89 2.02
C TYR A 201 -8.06 -6.44 1.25
N THR A 202 -6.92 -6.68 1.89
CA THR A 202 -5.77 -7.35 1.25
C THR A 202 -6.13 -8.76 0.76
N LYS A 203 -6.86 -9.54 1.57
CA LYS A 203 -7.40 -10.84 1.18
C LYS A 203 -8.32 -10.74 -0.04
N TYR A 204 -9.24 -9.76 -0.04
CA TYR A 204 -10.12 -9.51 -1.18
C TYR A 204 -9.31 -9.23 -2.45
N LEU A 205 -8.31 -8.35 -2.41
CA LEU A 205 -7.46 -8.04 -3.56
C LEU A 205 -6.74 -9.30 -4.08
N ALA A 206 -6.09 -10.03 -3.19
CA ALA A 206 -5.30 -11.21 -3.55
C ALA A 206 -6.17 -12.35 -4.13
N THR A 207 -7.31 -12.65 -3.50
CA THR A 207 -8.19 -13.76 -3.91
C THR A 207 -9.02 -13.45 -5.15
N THR A 208 -9.24 -12.18 -5.48
CA THR A 208 -10.02 -11.76 -6.66
C THR A 208 -9.16 -11.27 -7.82
N GLY A 209 -7.82 -11.31 -7.69
CA GLY A 209 -6.90 -10.84 -8.73
C GLY A 209 -7.00 -9.32 -8.97
N ARG A 210 -7.39 -8.57 -7.93
CA ARG A 210 -7.54 -7.11 -8.00
C ARG A 210 -6.36 -6.38 -7.38
N TYR A 211 -6.20 -5.12 -7.76
CA TYR A 211 -5.08 -4.27 -7.37
C TYR A 211 -5.54 -2.90 -6.86
N PHE A 212 -4.74 -2.32 -5.98
CA PHE A 212 -4.73 -0.90 -5.72
C PHE A 212 -3.70 -0.21 -6.61
N VAL A 213 -4.04 0.98 -7.09
CA VAL A 213 -3.11 1.85 -7.82
C VAL A 213 -2.43 2.78 -6.83
N PHE A 214 -1.12 2.92 -6.94
CA PHE A 214 -0.32 3.80 -6.10
C PHE A 214 0.44 4.81 -6.94
N PRO A 215 0.49 6.09 -6.53
CA PRO A 215 1.37 7.06 -7.15
C PRO A 215 2.82 6.82 -6.74
N ARG A 216 3.76 7.16 -7.62
CA ARG A 216 5.21 7.17 -7.31
C ARG A 216 5.62 8.35 -6.42
N HIS A 217 4.82 9.41 -6.41
CA HIS A 217 5.02 10.59 -5.56
C HIS A 217 3.75 10.88 -4.76
N SER A 218 3.91 11.24 -3.48
CA SER A 218 2.77 11.29 -2.57
C SER A 218 1.92 12.53 -2.75
N PHE A 219 0.59 12.38 -2.66
CA PHE A 219 -0.40 13.46 -2.62
C PHE A 219 -1.07 13.60 -1.25
N CYS A 220 -0.74 12.72 -0.31
CA CYS A 220 -1.00 12.91 1.11
C CYS A 220 0.17 12.40 1.96
N THR A 221 0.26 12.86 3.20
CA THR A 221 1.22 12.36 4.18
C THR A 221 0.54 12.28 5.54
N ASN A 222 0.89 11.26 6.31
CA ASN A 222 0.39 11.05 7.66
C ASN A 222 1.35 11.70 8.67
N PHE A 223 0.81 12.37 9.68
CA PHE A 223 1.60 13.02 10.73
C PHE A 223 1.91 12.12 11.93
N GLY A 224 1.36 10.91 11.92
CA GLY A 224 1.56 9.87 12.90
C GLY A 224 1.11 10.29 14.28
N ASP A 225 0.06 11.10 14.37
CA ASP A 225 -0.49 11.53 15.66
C ASP A 225 -0.93 10.30 16.47
N ALA A 226 -0.77 10.36 17.80
CA ALA A 226 -1.18 9.27 18.66
C ALA A 226 -2.66 8.89 18.44
N GLY A 227 -2.96 7.60 18.48
CA GLY A 227 -4.27 7.03 18.14
C GLY A 227 -4.31 5.54 18.45
N THR A 228 -5.28 4.82 17.87
CA THR A 228 -5.53 3.40 18.18
C THR A 228 -4.30 2.50 17.97
N HIS A 229 -3.50 2.75 16.91
CA HIS A 229 -2.33 1.92 16.58
C HIS A 229 -1.00 2.43 17.15
N PHE A 230 -0.92 3.71 17.57
CA PHE A 230 0.32 4.31 18.09
C PHE A 230 0.07 5.05 19.40
N SER A 231 0.68 4.56 20.48
CA SER A 231 0.64 5.22 21.80
C SER A 231 1.48 6.51 21.87
N ARG A 232 2.35 6.75 20.88
CA ARG A 232 3.20 7.94 20.75
C ARG A 232 3.26 8.40 19.30
N ALA A 233 3.41 9.69 19.10
CA ALA A 233 3.55 10.25 17.76
C ALA A 233 4.78 9.67 17.04
N THR A 234 4.67 9.35 15.75
CA THR A 234 5.76 8.74 14.97
C THR A 234 5.91 9.39 13.59
N PRO A 235 7.13 9.83 13.21
CA PRO A 235 7.38 10.35 11.86
C PRO A 235 7.57 9.24 10.82
N PHE A 236 7.50 7.96 11.23
CA PHE A 236 7.85 6.83 10.35
C PHE A 236 7.05 6.80 9.05
N PHE A 237 5.80 7.26 9.08
CA PHE A 237 4.92 7.24 7.91
C PHE A 237 4.94 8.55 7.09
N GLN A 238 5.78 9.51 7.46
CA GLN A 238 5.89 10.76 6.72
C GLN A 238 6.59 10.55 5.37
N VAL A 239 6.04 11.16 4.33
CA VAL A 239 6.60 11.11 2.98
C VAL A 239 6.59 12.49 2.33
N PRO A 240 7.53 12.79 1.42
CA PRO A 240 7.51 14.02 0.64
C PRO A 240 6.23 14.13 -0.20
N LEU A 241 5.65 15.33 -0.23
CA LEU A 241 4.46 15.65 -1.03
C LEU A 241 4.84 16.22 -2.40
N GLN A 242 4.13 15.78 -3.44
CA GLN A 242 4.18 16.34 -4.79
C GLN A 242 3.35 17.63 -4.86
N GLN A 243 4.02 18.78 -4.88
CA GLN A 243 3.35 20.09 -4.80
C GLN A 243 3.08 20.75 -6.15
N HIS A 244 3.75 20.32 -7.24
CA HIS A 244 3.81 21.08 -8.49
C HIS A 244 3.65 20.22 -9.75
N LYS A 245 2.87 19.13 -9.68
CA LYS A 245 2.55 18.29 -10.84
C LYS A 245 1.04 18.25 -11.09
N ASN A 246 0.65 18.57 -12.31
CA ASN A 246 -0.74 18.74 -12.71
C ASN A 246 -1.16 17.77 -13.83
N GLU A 247 -0.22 17.18 -14.55
CA GLU A 247 -0.49 16.19 -15.60
C GLU A 247 0.21 14.89 -15.25
N PHE A 248 -0.49 13.76 -15.41
CA PHE A 248 0.00 12.45 -15.02
C PHE A 248 -0.01 11.48 -16.20
N VAL A 249 1.10 10.77 -16.38
CA VAL A 249 1.17 9.64 -17.31
C VAL A 249 0.66 8.42 -16.58
N LEU A 250 -0.59 8.05 -16.81
CA LEU A 250 -1.25 6.95 -16.12
C LEU A 250 -1.34 5.76 -17.07
N LEU A 251 -0.43 4.80 -16.90
CA LEU A 251 -0.39 3.61 -17.76
C LEU A 251 -1.54 2.66 -17.42
N GLU A 252 -1.96 1.92 -18.44
CA GLU A 252 -2.78 0.73 -18.30
C GLU A 252 -2.00 -0.32 -17.51
N MET A 253 -2.68 -1.13 -16.70
CA MET A 253 -1.98 -2.17 -15.93
C MET A 253 -1.16 -3.08 -16.85
N ALA A 254 -1.75 -3.56 -17.95
CA ALA A 254 -1.06 -4.42 -18.90
C ALA A 254 0.25 -3.81 -19.48
N ALA A 255 0.31 -2.48 -19.62
CA ALA A 255 1.47 -1.75 -20.13
C ALA A 255 2.52 -1.43 -19.05
N SER A 256 2.15 -1.49 -17.77
CA SER A 256 3.08 -1.21 -16.67
C SER A 256 4.01 -2.39 -16.39
N ILE A 257 5.23 -2.08 -15.97
CA ILE A 257 6.20 -3.06 -15.45
C ILE A 257 6.28 -3.05 -13.92
N ALA A 258 5.39 -2.33 -13.25
CA ALA A 258 5.40 -2.16 -11.81
C ALA A 258 4.12 -2.76 -11.21
N ILE A 259 3.94 -4.08 -11.36
CA ILE A 259 2.80 -4.83 -10.84
C ILE A 259 3.31 -5.81 -9.78
N TYR A 260 2.76 -5.71 -8.58
CA TYR A 260 3.21 -6.45 -7.40
C TYR A 260 2.05 -7.20 -6.76
N ASP A 261 2.34 -8.41 -6.27
CA ASP A 261 1.36 -9.21 -5.54
C ASP A 261 1.20 -8.77 -4.07
N SER A 262 0.39 -9.51 -3.31
CA SER A 262 0.14 -9.25 -1.89
C SER A 262 1.36 -9.44 -0.99
N PHE A 263 2.50 -9.90 -1.51
CA PHE A 263 3.77 -10.09 -0.81
C PHE A 263 4.80 -9.02 -1.19
N PHE A 264 4.40 -8.00 -1.97
CA PHE A 264 5.29 -7.01 -2.59
C PHE A 264 6.30 -7.63 -3.56
N GLU A 265 6.04 -8.84 -4.06
CA GLU A 265 6.87 -9.51 -5.04
C GLU A 265 6.42 -9.13 -6.45
N LEU A 266 7.37 -8.91 -7.35
CA LEU A 266 7.06 -8.56 -8.74
C LEU A 266 6.28 -9.70 -9.40
N ALA A 267 5.21 -9.38 -10.12
CA ALA A 267 4.39 -10.37 -10.81
C ALA A 267 5.25 -11.22 -11.78
N PRO A 268 5.15 -12.57 -11.76
CA PRO A 268 5.94 -13.43 -12.64
C PRO A 268 5.79 -13.09 -14.13
N THR A 269 4.59 -12.70 -14.56
CA THR A 269 4.32 -12.25 -15.94
C THR A 269 5.16 -11.03 -16.31
N VAL A 270 5.34 -10.09 -15.39
CA VAL A 270 6.18 -8.90 -15.59
C VAL A 270 7.65 -9.28 -15.60
N LEU A 271 8.11 -10.11 -14.66
CA LEU A 271 9.49 -10.58 -14.63
C LEU A 271 9.87 -11.23 -15.97
N LYS A 272 9.02 -12.14 -16.49
CA LYS A 272 9.28 -12.85 -17.73
C LYS A 272 9.39 -11.93 -18.96
N ARG A 273 8.66 -10.80 -18.99
CA ARG A 273 8.81 -9.79 -20.05
C ARG A 273 10.15 -9.06 -19.96
N LEU A 274 10.64 -8.80 -18.74
CA LEU A 274 11.89 -8.08 -18.49
C LEU A 274 13.12 -8.99 -18.53
N ALA A 275 12.93 -10.29 -18.30
CA ALA A 275 13.96 -11.32 -18.25
C ALA A 275 13.57 -12.49 -19.19
N PRO A 276 13.72 -12.35 -20.52
CA PRO A 276 13.24 -13.36 -21.47
C PRO A 276 13.85 -14.76 -21.28
N HIS A 277 15.05 -14.85 -20.69
CA HIS A 277 15.71 -16.12 -20.36
C HIS A 277 14.99 -16.91 -19.23
N LEU A 278 14.01 -16.30 -18.54
CA LEU A 278 13.16 -16.94 -17.55
C LEU A 278 11.75 -17.28 -18.09
N GLN A 279 11.47 -16.98 -19.36
CA GLN A 279 10.13 -17.05 -19.93
C GLN A 279 9.51 -18.45 -19.84
N GLU A 280 10.31 -19.47 -20.14
CA GLU A 280 9.90 -20.89 -20.19
C GLU A 280 9.80 -21.56 -18.80
N LEU A 281 10.27 -20.90 -17.74
CA LEU A 281 10.26 -21.50 -16.40
C LEU A 281 8.91 -21.28 -15.73
N ASP A 282 8.30 -22.34 -15.20
CA ASP A 282 7.22 -22.21 -14.22
C ASP A 282 7.81 -21.73 -12.89
N LEU A 283 7.64 -20.44 -12.58
CA LEU A 283 8.32 -19.79 -11.47
C LEU A 283 7.42 -18.87 -10.64
N THR A 284 7.77 -18.75 -9.37
CA THR A 284 7.26 -17.76 -8.42
C THR A 284 8.43 -16.89 -7.93
N LEU A 285 8.16 -15.62 -7.65
CA LEU A 285 9.13 -14.75 -6.95
C LEU A 285 8.84 -14.76 -5.46
N ASP A 286 9.89 -14.94 -4.67
CA ASP A 286 9.88 -14.83 -3.20
C ASP A 286 11.27 -14.33 -2.76
N VAL A 287 11.65 -13.14 -3.23
CA VAL A 287 12.98 -12.57 -2.99
C VAL A 287 13.15 -12.11 -1.54
N HIS A 288 12.06 -11.74 -0.88
CA HIS A 288 12.04 -11.40 0.55
C HIS A 288 11.80 -12.59 1.46
N VAL A 289 11.40 -13.75 0.91
CA VAL A 289 11.19 -15.01 1.64
C VAL A 289 10.11 -14.84 2.71
N THR A 290 8.98 -14.30 2.26
CA THR A 290 7.81 -13.98 3.11
C THR A 290 6.58 -14.79 2.74
N LYS A 291 6.61 -15.47 1.57
CA LYS A 291 5.53 -16.36 1.15
C LYS A 291 5.56 -17.66 1.95
N PRO A 292 4.43 -18.08 2.54
CA PRO A 292 4.28 -19.41 3.09
C PRO A 292 4.57 -20.51 2.07
N ALA A 293 5.14 -21.64 2.53
CA ALA A 293 5.54 -22.74 1.66
C ALA A 293 4.38 -23.31 0.81
N HIS A 294 3.14 -23.29 1.31
CA HIS A 294 1.97 -23.79 0.59
C HIS A 294 1.57 -22.91 -0.63
N LEU A 295 2.05 -21.67 -0.70
CA LEU A 295 1.86 -20.77 -1.84
C LEU A 295 2.97 -20.88 -2.89
N LEU A 296 4.08 -21.56 -2.56
CA LEU A 296 5.20 -21.78 -3.47
C LEU A 296 4.97 -23.08 -4.25
N GLN A 297 4.01 -23.06 -5.17
CA GLN A 297 3.53 -24.24 -5.90
C GLN A 297 4.23 -24.49 -7.24
N THR A 298 5.05 -23.55 -7.70
CA THR A 298 5.77 -23.64 -8.99
C THR A 298 7.04 -24.47 -8.87
N GLU A 299 7.49 -25.04 -9.99
CA GLU A 299 8.72 -25.85 -10.06
C GLU A 299 9.96 -25.04 -9.63
N TRP A 300 10.05 -23.80 -10.09
CA TRP A 300 11.15 -22.89 -9.82
C TRP A 300 10.72 -21.76 -8.88
N VAL A 301 11.67 -21.24 -8.13
CA VAL A 301 11.49 -20.04 -7.32
C VAL A 301 12.70 -19.12 -7.47
N VAL A 302 12.42 -17.84 -7.63
CA VAL A 302 13.41 -16.78 -7.49
C VAL A 302 13.45 -16.37 -6.03
N THR A 303 14.56 -16.64 -5.34
CA THR A 303 14.64 -16.46 -3.89
C THR A 303 16.00 -15.92 -3.45
N SER A 304 16.05 -15.25 -2.30
CA SER A 304 17.30 -14.90 -1.62
C SER A 304 17.81 -16.02 -0.70
N GLN A 305 17.04 -17.11 -0.50
CA GLN A 305 17.53 -18.28 0.24
C GLN A 305 18.62 -19.03 -0.53
N PRO A 306 19.59 -19.64 0.17
CA PRO A 306 20.44 -20.68 -0.41
C PRO A 306 19.61 -21.90 -0.86
N ALA A 307 20.02 -22.53 -1.96
CA ALA A 307 19.41 -23.76 -2.46
C ALA A 307 20.48 -24.75 -2.93
N GLN A 308 20.16 -26.04 -2.95
CA GLN A 308 21.10 -27.08 -3.42
C GLN A 308 21.14 -27.18 -4.95
N GLN A 309 19.99 -27.01 -5.62
CA GLN A 309 19.88 -27.03 -7.08
C GLN A 309 19.45 -25.67 -7.59
N THR A 310 20.42 -24.91 -8.10
CA THR A 310 20.21 -23.61 -8.73
C THR A 310 20.48 -23.70 -10.22
N LEU A 311 19.62 -23.10 -11.05
CA LEU A 311 19.93 -22.85 -12.44
C LEU A 311 21.10 -21.86 -12.54
N TYR A 312 21.00 -20.76 -11.80
CA TYR A 312 22.10 -19.84 -11.54
C TYR A 312 21.81 -19.00 -10.29
N SER A 313 22.82 -18.30 -9.80
CA SER A 313 22.67 -17.30 -8.74
C SER A 313 23.42 -16.03 -9.11
N VAL A 314 22.79 -14.88 -8.88
CA VAL A 314 23.33 -13.55 -9.18
C VAL A 314 23.61 -12.78 -7.89
N THR A 315 24.63 -11.93 -7.89
CA THR A 315 24.88 -10.98 -6.79
C THR A 315 23.84 -9.86 -6.75
N LEU A 316 23.73 -9.18 -5.61
CA LEU A 316 22.75 -8.10 -5.40
C LEU A 316 23.37 -6.70 -5.61
N GLN A 317 23.57 -6.29 -6.85
CA GLN A 317 24.24 -5.03 -7.21
C GLN A 317 23.27 -3.94 -7.66
N GLN A 318 22.18 -4.30 -8.32
CA GLN A 318 21.17 -3.39 -8.83
C GLN A 318 20.05 -3.13 -7.82
N ARG A 319 19.27 -2.06 -8.03
CA ARG A 319 18.11 -1.65 -7.23
C ARG A 319 16.96 -1.33 -8.20
N PRO A 320 15.72 -1.79 -7.96
CA PRO A 320 15.30 -2.70 -6.87
C PRO A 320 15.85 -4.12 -7.07
N ILE A 321 15.55 -5.05 -6.14
CA ILE A 321 16.29 -6.32 -6.01
C ILE A 321 16.11 -7.24 -7.21
N GLU A 322 14.95 -7.17 -7.85
CA GLU A 322 14.56 -7.91 -9.03
C GLU A 322 15.37 -7.48 -10.26
N ALA A 323 15.90 -6.25 -10.29
CA ALA A 323 16.69 -5.74 -11.42
C ALA A 323 17.98 -6.53 -11.65
N ASN A 324 18.45 -7.28 -10.65
CA ASN A 324 19.58 -8.20 -10.79
C ASN A 324 19.29 -9.40 -11.72
N LEU A 325 18.04 -9.56 -12.18
CA LEU A 325 17.59 -10.68 -13.00
C LEU A 325 17.23 -10.29 -14.44
N PHE A 326 17.23 -9.00 -14.82
CA PHE A 326 16.67 -8.60 -16.13
C PHE A 326 17.64 -8.89 -17.29
N GLU A 327 18.86 -8.40 -17.18
CA GLU A 327 19.84 -8.50 -18.27
C GLU A 327 20.97 -9.48 -17.93
N VAL A 328 21.05 -10.58 -18.68
CA VAL A 328 22.09 -11.61 -18.52
C VAL A 328 23.51 -11.01 -18.61
N ALA A 329 23.72 -10.02 -19.48
CA ALA A 329 25.02 -9.36 -19.63
C ALA A 329 25.47 -8.57 -18.39
N LEU A 330 24.52 -8.13 -17.56
CA LEU A 330 24.78 -7.41 -16.31
C LEU A 330 24.80 -8.35 -15.10
N MET A 331 24.47 -9.64 -15.28
CA MET A 331 24.47 -10.61 -14.20
C MET A 331 25.90 -10.94 -13.78
N GLN A 332 26.21 -10.65 -12.53
CA GLN A 332 27.42 -11.15 -11.90
C GLN A 332 27.07 -12.37 -11.05
N MET A 333 27.61 -13.53 -11.42
CA MET A 333 27.39 -14.78 -10.69
C MET A 333 27.81 -14.63 -9.23
N GLY A 334 26.96 -15.07 -8.32
CA GLY A 334 27.26 -15.08 -6.89
C GLY A 334 26.04 -15.32 -6.02
N ALA A 335 26.25 -15.38 -4.71
CA ALA A 335 25.22 -15.78 -3.76
C ALA A 335 24.30 -14.60 -3.38
N GLY A 336 23.54 -14.03 -4.31
CA GLY A 336 22.57 -12.95 -4.07
C GLY A 336 21.12 -13.41 -4.15
N LEU A 337 20.57 -13.45 -5.37
CA LEU A 337 19.33 -14.14 -5.71
C LEU A 337 19.65 -15.43 -6.46
N ALA A 338 18.93 -16.49 -6.14
CA ALA A 338 19.00 -17.77 -6.82
C ALA A 338 17.72 -18.00 -7.62
N VAL A 339 17.86 -18.54 -8.83
CA VAL A 339 16.78 -19.21 -9.56
C VAL A 339 16.94 -20.70 -9.26
N ALA A 340 16.09 -21.24 -8.39
CA ALA A 340 16.29 -22.56 -7.78
C ALA A 340 15.08 -23.46 -7.89
N ARG A 341 15.31 -24.77 -7.87
CA ARG A 341 14.25 -25.77 -7.67
C ARG A 341 13.64 -25.59 -6.30
N GLN A 342 12.33 -25.38 -6.23
CA GLN A 342 11.61 -25.02 -5.00
C GLN A 342 11.91 -26.00 -3.84
N GLU A 343 11.91 -27.29 -4.13
CA GLU A 343 12.10 -28.38 -3.17
C GLU A 343 13.50 -28.39 -2.54
N THR A 344 14.48 -27.76 -3.20
CA THR A 344 15.88 -27.72 -2.75
C THR A 344 16.25 -26.45 -1.98
N VAL A 345 15.30 -25.54 -1.82
CA VAL A 345 15.49 -24.29 -1.05
C VAL A 345 15.66 -24.62 0.42
N ARG A 346 16.78 -24.15 1.00
CA ARG A 346 17.09 -24.36 2.41
C ARG A 346 16.26 -23.43 3.28
N ARG A 347 15.66 -24.02 4.33
CA ARG A 347 14.80 -23.33 5.30
C ARG A 347 15.28 -23.52 6.75
N ASP A 348 16.54 -23.89 6.91
CA ASP A 348 17.17 -24.03 8.21
C ASP A 348 17.61 -22.66 8.78
N ARG A 349 17.82 -22.59 10.11
CA ARG A 349 18.19 -21.34 10.79
C ARG A 349 19.45 -20.67 10.23
N TRP A 350 20.38 -21.46 9.70
CA TRP A 350 21.60 -20.92 9.10
C TRP A 350 21.32 -20.26 7.76
N ALA A 351 20.49 -20.87 6.92
CA ALA A 351 20.00 -20.26 5.68
C ALA A 351 19.27 -18.93 5.95
N ASP A 352 18.38 -18.90 6.94
CA ASP A 352 17.69 -17.67 7.35
C ASP A 352 18.64 -16.56 7.82
N TRP A 353 19.68 -16.93 8.58
CA TRP A 353 20.70 -15.98 9.01
C TRP A 353 21.49 -15.42 7.82
N GLN A 354 21.94 -16.29 6.90
CA GLN A 354 22.67 -15.90 5.70
C GLN A 354 21.85 -14.95 4.82
N ARG A 355 20.57 -15.29 4.60
CA ARG A 355 19.61 -14.44 3.89
C ARG A 355 19.48 -13.08 4.56
N THR A 356 19.16 -13.06 5.85
CA THR A 356 18.91 -11.80 6.58
C THR A 356 20.15 -10.90 6.56
N TYR A 357 21.32 -11.46 6.85
CA TYR A 357 22.58 -10.73 6.80
C TYR A 357 22.80 -10.07 5.43
N ARG A 358 22.52 -10.81 4.35
CA ARG A 358 22.69 -10.33 2.98
C ARG A 358 21.70 -9.23 2.61
N LEU A 359 20.41 -9.42 2.91
CA LEU A 359 19.38 -8.42 2.64
C LEU A 359 19.61 -7.14 3.46
N ASP A 360 20.01 -7.26 4.73
CA ASP A 360 20.37 -6.11 5.55
C ASP A 360 21.53 -5.32 4.94
N ARG A 361 22.58 -6.02 4.48
CA ARG A 361 23.74 -5.39 3.83
C ARG A 361 23.34 -4.68 2.53
N TYR A 362 22.48 -5.34 1.74
CA TYR A 362 21.90 -4.79 0.52
C TYR A 362 21.11 -3.51 0.80
N TYR A 363 20.13 -3.53 1.71
CA TYR A 363 19.27 -2.39 1.99
C TYR A 363 20.00 -1.24 2.70
N ARG A 364 21.05 -1.55 3.48
CA ARG A 364 21.97 -0.55 4.05
C ARG A 364 22.99 -0.01 3.05
N ARG A 365 22.99 -0.47 1.80
CA ARG A 365 23.98 -0.11 0.77
C ARG A 365 25.41 -0.30 1.27
N GLU A 366 25.69 -1.49 1.80
CA GLU A 366 27.01 -1.88 2.35
C GLU A 366 27.47 -1.05 3.56
N ARG A 367 26.65 -0.12 4.07
CA ARG A 367 26.99 0.66 5.27
C ARG A 367 26.93 -0.26 6.49
N PRO A 368 28.02 -0.37 7.27
CA PRO A 368 28.04 -1.22 8.43
C PRO A 368 27.01 -0.74 9.45
N ALA A 369 26.31 -1.68 10.10
CA ALA A 369 25.48 -1.34 11.25
C ALA A 369 26.34 -0.67 12.33
N GLY A 370 25.85 0.42 12.92
CA GLY A 370 26.51 1.08 14.05
C GLY A 370 26.77 0.10 15.20
N ARG A 371 27.82 0.32 15.99
CA ARG A 371 28.24 -0.62 17.06
C ARG A 371 27.08 -0.96 18.03
N LEU A 372 26.23 0.01 18.36
CA LEU A 372 25.04 -0.20 19.20
C LEU A 372 23.94 -1.03 18.51
N ALA A 373 23.70 -0.82 17.21
CA ALA A 373 22.67 -1.57 16.47
C ALA A 373 23.01 -3.06 16.34
N ARG A 374 24.31 -3.41 16.32
CA ARG A 374 24.76 -4.82 16.37
C ARG A 374 24.50 -5.48 17.72
N LEU A 375 24.57 -4.72 18.81
CA LEU A 375 24.29 -5.19 20.18
C LEU A 375 22.78 -5.30 20.42
N LEU A 376 22.00 -4.32 19.95
CA LEU A 376 20.55 -4.25 20.17
C LEU A 376 19.71 -5.06 19.16
N GLY A 377 20.24 -5.35 17.96
CA GLY A 377 19.56 -6.19 16.95
C GLY A 377 19.35 -7.65 17.38
N ARG A 378 19.86 -8.06 18.56
CA ARG A 378 19.50 -9.33 19.22
C ARG A 378 18.20 -9.25 20.04
N PHE A 379 17.70 -8.05 20.33
CA PHE A 379 16.56 -7.82 21.23
C PHE A 379 15.30 -7.29 20.52
N TRP A 380 15.38 -7.02 19.22
CA TRP A 380 14.25 -6.54 18.39
C TRP A 380 14.00 -7.48 17.21
N ARG A 381 13.78 -8.76 17.51
CA ARG A 381 13.20 -9.74 16.59
C ARG A 381 11.95 -10.30 17.21
#